data_AF-A0A955KB86-F1
#
_entry.id   AF-A0A955KB86-F1
#
_cell.length_a   1.000
_cell.length_b   1.000
_cell.length_c   1.000
_cell.angle_alpha   90.00
_cell.angle_beta   90.00
_cell.angle_gamma   90.00
#
_symmetry.space_group_name_H-M   'P 1'
#
loop_
_entity.id
_entity.type
_entity.pdbx_description
1 polymer ?
#
loop_
_entity_poly.entity_id
_entity_poly.type
_entity_poly.pdbx_seq_one_letter_code
_entity_poly.pdbx_strand_id
1 'polypeptide(L)'
;MTFFLVFVSILQSIGISLGVGASTLAIANFFAAIADGEIDDTERRMMGIVYIVLRVAMVTILVTTIFLLASEYSVTGLLNMSAFSYAALLTIFVLFTNAMLMTAHLIPSTFGPAIQAGNWYTLGILSALQSIGLTDFTLTHFLMGYVTWLILAIGIVNGMMALMKGIWAKRKSEAEAPH
;
A
#
# COMPACT_ATOMS: atom_id res chain seq x y z
N MET A 1 -13.87 27.89 -5.43
CA MET A 1 -14.06 26.49 -5.02
C MET A 1 -13.33 25.52 -5.96
N THR A 2 -13.50 25.65 -7.28
CA THR A 2 -12.89 24.74 -8.28
C THR A 2 -11.36 24.67 -8.24
N PHE A 3 -10.66 25.82 -8.13
CA PHE A 3 -9.18 25.83 -8.06
C PHE A 3 -8.64 25.05 -6.85
N PHE A 4 -9.25 25.25 -5.67
CA PHE A 4 -8.85 24.56 -4.45
C PHE A 4 -9.02 23.04 -4.57
N LEU A 5 -10.16 22.58 -5.10
CA LEU A 5 -10.41 21.15 -5.28
C LEU A 5 -9.44 20.52 -6.28
N VAL A 6 -9.16 21.19 -7.40
CA VAL A 6 -8.16 20.73 -8.37
C VAL A 6 -6.79 20.60 -7.72
N PHE A 7 -6.37 21.60 -6.94
CA PHE A 7 -5.11 21.55 -6.22
C PHE A 7 -5.05 20.38 -5.22
N VAL A 8 -6.10 20.17 -4.44
CA VAL A 8 -6.18 19.05 -3.49
C VAL A 8 -6.15 17.70 -4.21
N SER A 9 -6.86 17.54 -5.34
CA SER A 9 -6.84 16.31 -6.14
C SER A 9 -5.46 16.01 -6.73
N ILE A 10 -4.72 17.04 -7.17
CA ILE A 10 -3.34 16.88 -7.63
C ILE A 10 -2.45 16.38 -6.48
N LEU A 11 -2.57 17.00 -5.30
CA LEU A 11 -1.82 16.54 -4.12
C LEU A 11 -2.18 15.11 -3.71
N GLN A 12 -3.45 14.72 -3.81
CA GLN A 12 -3.88 13.35 -3.53
C GLN A 12 -3.23 12.37 -4.50
N SER A 13 -3.23 12.69 -5.80
CA SER A 13 -2.62 11.86 -6.84
C SER A 13 -1.10 11.71 -6.63
N ILE A 14 -0.40 12.79 -6.27
CA ILE A 14 1.02 12.75 -5.90
C ILE A 14 1.22 11.86 -4.66
N GLY A 15 0.39 12.02 -3.63
CA GLY A 15 0.46 11.22 -2.41
C GLY A 15 0.26 9.72 -2.66
N ILE A 16 -0.72 9.35 -3.50
CA ILE A 16 -0.97 7.96 -3.89
C ILE A 16 0.23 7.42 -4.70
N SER A 17 0.73 8.17 -5.68
CA SER A 17 1.87 7.76 -6.50
C SER A 17 3.14 7.54 -5.68
N LEU A 18 3.46 8.48 -4.78
CA LEU A 18 4.57 8.34 -3.82
C LEU A 18 4.39 7.11 -2.92
N GLY A 19 3.17 6.87 -2.44
CA GLY A 19 2.85 5.72 -1.61
C GLY A 19 3.03 4.39 -2.32
N VAL A 20 2.54 4.26 -3.55
CA VAL A 20 2.72 3.04 -4.38
C VAL A 20 4.20 2.79 -4.68
N GLY A 21 4.93 3.82 -5.12
CA GLY A 21 6.36 3.72 -5.42
C GLY A 21 7.17 3.33 -4.18
N ALA A 22 6.98 4.03 -3.07
CA ALA A 22 7.67 3.72 -1.82
C ALA A 22 7.27 2.35 -1.25
N SER A 23 6.01 1.92 -1.41
CA SER A 23 5.59 0.58 -1.01
C SER A 23 6.27 -0.51 -1.82
N THR A 24 6.51 -0.28 -3.11
CA THR A 24 7.24 -1.22 -3.97
C THR A 24 8.68 -1.38 -3.48
N LEU A 25 9.35 -0.26 -3.18
CA LEU A 25 10.69 -0.26 -2.62
C LEU A 25 10.74 -0.91 -1.23
N ALA A 26 9.72 -0.71 -0.40
CA ALA A 26 9.63 -1.31 0.93
C ALA A 26 9.58 -2.84 0.85
N ILE A 27 8.75 -3.38 -0.04
CA ILE A 27 8.65 -4.84 -0.25
C ILE A 27 9.95 -5.39 -0.81
N ALA A 28 10.56 -4.71 -1.79
CA ALA A 28 11.82 -5.15 -2.38
C ALA A 28 12.94 -5.24 -1.32
N ASN A 29 13.08 -4.19 -0.49
CA ASN A 29 14.03 -4.20 0.62
C ASN A 29 13.70 -5.27 1.66
N PHE A 30 12.41 -5.50 1.93
CA PHE A 30 11.98 -6.56 2.84
C PHE A 30 12.32 -7.96 2.32
N PHE A 31 12.23 -8.19 1.00
CA PHE A 31 12.67 -9.45 0.39
C PHE A 31 14.19 -9.64 0.43
N ALA A 32 14.95 -8.57 0.22
CA ALA A 32 16.40 -8.60 0.34
C ALA A 32 16.82 -9.02 1.76
N ALA A 33 16.33 -8.29 2.78
CA ALA A 33 16.61 -8.53 4.19
C ALA A 33 16.22 -9.93 4.71
N ILE A 34 15.26 -10.59 4.08
CA ILE A 34 14.81 -11.94 4.46
C ILE A 34 15.62 -13.04 3.78
N ALA A 35 16.29 -12.74 2.66
CA ALA A 35 16.97 -13.74 1.87
C ALA A 35 18.21 -14.30 2.59
N ASP A 36 19.02 -13.43 3.16
CA ASP A 36 20.22 -13.76 3.95
C ASP A 36 19.97 -13.83 5.46
N GLY A 37 18.90 -13.19 5.95
CA GLY A 37 18.53 -13.17 7.36
C GLY A 37 19.37 -12.23 8.21
N GLU A 38 20.24 -11.43 7.59
CA GLU A 38 21.02 -10.38 8.23
C GLU A 38 20.63 -9.04 7.59
N ILE A 39 20.46 -7.99 8.40
CA ILE A 39 20.13 -6.66 7.90
C ILE A 39 21.37 -5.79 8.07
N ASP A 40 22.02 -5.46 6.96
CA ASP A 40 23.19 -4.59 7.00
C ASP A 40 22.81 -3.11 7.30
N ASP A 41 23.80 -2.30 7.68
CA ASP A 41 23.56 -0.89 8.03
C ASP A 41 23.06 -0.05 6.84
N THR A 42 23.42 -0.43 5.62
CA THR A 42 22.98 0.21 4.38
C THR A 42 21.52 -0.09 4.10
N GLU A 43 21.10 -1.34 4.23
CA GLU A 43 19.71 -1.80 4.10
C GLU A 43 18.83 -1.16 5.16
N ARG A 44 19.30 -1.11 6.41
CA ARG A 44 18.61 -0.42 7.50
C ARG A 44 18.39 1.05 7.18
N ARG A 45 19.41 1.74 6.66
CA ARG A 45 19.29 3.15 6.25
C ARG A 45 18.33 3.32 5.09
N MET A 46 18.38 2.44 4.08
CA MET A 46 17.48 2.46 2.93
C MET A 46 16.03 2.25 3.36
N MET A 47 15.76 1.25 4.19
CA MET A 47 14.44 1.03 4.78
C MET A 47 13.94 2.27 5.54
N GLY A 48 14.80 2.92 6.34
CA GLY A 48 14.47 4.13 7.06
C GLY A 48 13.99 5.26 6.14
N ILE A 49 14.69 5.51 5.02
CA ILE A 49 14.30 6.50 4.02
C ILE A 49 12.93 6.15 3.41
N VAL A 50 12.75 4.90 2.99
CA VAL A 50 11.49 4.43 2.40
C VAL A 50 10.33 4.59 3.39
N TYR A 51 10.53 4.30 4.68
CA TYR A 51 9.50 4.50 5.70
C TYR A 51 9.15 5.97 5.90
N ILE A 52 10.12 6.88 5.86
CA ILE A 52 9.83 8.32 5.92
C ILE A 52 8.95 8.74 4.74
N VAL A 53 9.31 8.33 3.52
CA VAL A 53 8.52 8.64 2.31
C VAL A 53 7.09 8.08 2.43
N LEU A 54 6.95 6.84 2.92
CA LEU A 54 5.64 6.24 3.19
C LEU A 54 4.81 7.05 4.19
N ARG A 55 5.41 7.55 5.27
CA ARG A 55 4.68 8.37 6.26
C ARG A 55 4.24 9.71 5.66
N VAL A 56 5.08 10.34 4.85
CA VAL A 56 4.71 11.56 4.12
C VAL A 56 3.56 11.30 3.16
N ALA A 57 3.61 10.20 2.40
CA ALA A 57 2.53 9.79 1.51
C ALA A 57 1.22 9.56 2.29
N MET A 58 1.29 8.84 3.40
CA MET A 58 0.12 8.56 4.27
C MET A 58 -0.55 9.83 4.77
N VAL A 59 0.22 10.76 5.34
CA VAL A 59 -0.33 12.03 5.83
C VAL A 59 -0.94 12.84 4.68
N THR A 60 -0.26 12.87 3.53
CA THR A 60 -0.75 13.57 2.33
C THR A 60 -2.09 13.02 1.86
N ILE A 61 -2.23 11.70 1.71
CA ILE A 61 -3.49 11.08 1.27
C ILE A 61 -4.60 11.26 2.30
N LEU A 62 -4.29 11.24 3.61
CA LEU A 62 -5.30 11.43 4.66
C LEU A 62 -5.88 12.85 4.62
N VAL A 63 -5.00 13.85 4.61
CA VAL A 63 -5.40 15.26 4.61
C VAL A 63 -6.17 15.60 3.34
N THR A 64 -5.66 15.20 2.18
CA THR A 64 -6.33 15.47 0.89
C THR A 64 -7.68 14.77 0.78
N THR A 65 -7.79 13.52 1.25
CA THR A 65 -9.06 12.79 1.25
C THR A 65 -10.09 13.46 2.16
N ILE A 66 -9.70 13.96 3.34
CA ILE A 66 -10.62 14.70 4.23
C ILE A 66 -11.21 15.93 3.50
N PHE A 67 -10.38 16.71 2.81
CA PHE A 67 -10.85 17.89 2.07
C PHE A 67 -11.79 17.53 0.91
N LEU A 68 -11.48 16.47 0.16
CA LEU A 68 -12.31 16.03 -0.96
C LEU A 68 -13.66 15.48 -0.48
N LEU A 69 -13.66 14.68 0.60
CA LEU A 69 -14.89 14.16 1.19
C LEU A 69 -15.74 15.26 1.84
N ALA A 70 -15.12 16.25 2.50
CA ALA A 70 -15.86 17.39 3.04
C ALA A 70 -16.57 18.17 1.92
N SER A 71 -15.91 18.31 0.75
CA SER A 71 -16.53 18.92 -0.42
C SER A 71 -17.68 18.08 -0.96
N GLU A 72 -17.50 16.76 -1.14
CA GLU A 72 -18.58 15.86 -1.60
C GLU A 72 -19.78 15.87 -0.63
N TYR A 73 -19.50 15.80 0.67
CA TYR A 73 -20.49 15.83 1.74
C TYR A 73 -21.35 17.11 1.69
N SER A 74 -20.74 18.27 1.43
CA SER A 74 -21.48 19.53 1.35
C SER A 74 -22.48 19.61 0.19
N VAL A 75 -22.32 18.76 -0.83
CA VAL A 75 -23.19 18.71 -2.01
C VAL A 75 -24.23 17.59 -1.92
N THR A 76 -23.83 16.40 -1.45
CA THR A 76 -24.64 15.17 -1.54
C THR A 76 -25.16 14.68 -0.19
N GLY A 77 -24.54 15.08 0.92
CA GLY A 77 -24.79 14.56 2.26
C GLY A 77 -24.16 13.18 2.52
N LEU A 78 -24.11 12.75 3.79
CA LEU A 78 -23.37 11.54 4.22
C LEU A 78 -23.88 10.24 3.59
N LEU A 79 -25.19 10.14 3.37
CA LEU A 79 -25.86 8.90 2.97
C LEU A 79 -25.91 8.70 1.44
N ASN A 80 -25.53 9.71 0.66
CA ASN A 80 -25.56 9.66 -0.80
C ASN A 80 -24.17 9.78 -1.42
N MET A 81 -23.11 9.52 -0.63
CA MET A 81 -21.75 9.50 -1.16
C MET A 81 -21.57 8.34 -2.13
N SER A 82 -20.68 8.52 -3.10
CA SER A 82 -20.43 7.50 -4.12
C SER A 82 -19.82 6.22 -3.53
N ALA A 83 -20.08 5.07 -4.18
CA ALA A 83 -19.41 3.82 -3.82
C ALA A 83 -17.88 3.92 -3.91
N PHE A 84 -17.38 4.75 -4.83
CA PHE A 84 -15.97 5.07 -4.96
C PHE A 84 -15.40 5.73 -3.70
N SER A 85 -16.11 6.72 -3.14
CA SER A 85 -15.68 7.42 -1.91
C SER A 85 -15.65 6.48 -0.71
N TYR A 86 -16.64 5.59 -0.57
CA TYR A 86 -16.62 4.56 0.46
C TYR A 86 -15.48 3.56 0.28
N ALA A 87 -15.20 3.14 -0.95
CA ALA A 87 -14.08 2.26 -1.26
C ALA A 87 -12.72 2.89 -0.91
N ALA A 88 -12.52 4.16 -1.26
CA ALA A 88 -11.31 4.91 -0.91
C ALA A 88 -11.15 5.06 0.60
N LEU A 89 -12.23 5.42 1.31
CA LEU A 89 -12.24 5.51 2.78
C LEU A 89 -11.90 4.20 3.46
N LEU A 90 -12.53 3.10 3.04
CA LEU A 90 -12.25 1.77 3.57
C LEU A 90 -10.79 1.39 3.35
N THR A 91 -10.25 1.63 2.14
CA THR A 91 -8.86 1.32 1.81
C THR A 91 -7.89 2.13 2.67
N ILE A 92 -8.12 3.43 2.85
CA ILE A 92 -7.29 4.29 3.72
C ILE A 92 -7.38 3.83 5.17
N PHE A 93 -8.57 3.49 5.65
CA PHE A 93 -8.77 2.99 7.01
C PHE A 93 -7.96 1.71 7.26
N VAL A 94 -8.04 0.72 6.36
CA VAL A 94 -7.26 -0.53 6.46
C VAL A 94 -5.76 -0.24 6.36
N LEU A 95 -5.34 0.64 5.46
CA LEU A 95 -3.95 1.04 5.28
C LEU A 95 -3.35 1.63 6.56
N PHE A 96 -4.06 2.56 7.20
CA PHE A 96 -3.62 3.18 8.45
C PHE A 96 -3.64 2.20 9.62
N THR A 97 -4.69 1.39 9.72
CA THR A 97 -4.80 0.37 10.78
C THR A 97 -3.66 -0.63 10.68
N ASN A 98 -3.37 -1.15 9.49
CA ASN A 98 -2.26 -2.07 9.27
C ASN A 98 -0.91 -1.43 9.63
N ALA A 99 -0.67 -0.18 9.22
CA ALA A 99 0.56 0.53 9.56
C ALA A 99 0.74 0.73 11.08
N MET A 100 -0.34 1.03 11.81
CA MET A 100 -0.33 1.13 13.27
C MET A 100 -0.03 -0.22 13.91
N LEU A 101 -0.69 -1.30 13.46
CA LEU A 101 -0.45 -2.66 13.95
C LEU A 101 0.99 -3.13 13.69
N MET A 102 1.56 -2.81 12.52
CA MET A 102 2.97 -3.07 12.21
C MET A 102 3.91 -2.31 13.13
N THR A 103 3.64 -1.02 13.39
CA THR A 103 4.46 -0.19 14.28
C THR A 103 4.40 -0.69 15.73
N ALA A 104 3.24 -1.19 16.15
CA ALA A 104 3.04 -1.82 17.44
C ALA A 104 3.54 -3.28 17.51
N HIS A 105 4.09 -3.82 16.42
CA HIS A 105 4.55 -5.21 16.30
C HIS A 105 3.44 -6.25 16.60
N LEU A 106 2.17 -5.90 16.34
CA LEU A 106 1.00 -6.75 16.61
C LEU A 106 0.60 -7.64 15.44
N ILE A 107 1.10 -7.35 14.23
CA ILE A 107 0.82 -8.16 13.03
C ILE A 107 2.09 -8.88 12.58
N PRO A 108 2.03 -10.19 12.26
CA PRO A 108 3.20 -10.93 11.82
C PRO A 108 3.66 -10.46 10.42
N SER A 109 4.93 -10.73 10.15
CA SER A 109 5.61 -10.40 8.89
C SER A 109 5.05 -11.11 7.66
N THR A 110 4.21 -12.14 7.85
CA THR A 110 3.48 -12.85 6.79
C THR A 110 2.31 -12.06 6.22
N PHE A 111 1.72 -11.15 7.00
CA PHE A 111 0.52 -10.40 6.61
C PHE A 111 0.78 -8.90 6.50
N GLY A 112 1.48 -8.30 7.48
CA GLY A 112 1.66 -6.84 7.54
C GLY A 112 2.19 -6.21 6.25
N PRO A 113 3.36 -6.65 5.74
CA PRO A 113 3.92 -6.11 4.50
C PRO A 113 3.02 -6.31 3.28
N ALA A 114 2.37 -7.47 3.16
CA ALA A 114 1.49 -7.78 2.03
C ALA A 114 0.20 -6.95 2.05
N ILE A 115 -0.41 -6.77 3.21
CA ILE A 115 -1.59 -5.92 3.38
C ILE A 115 -1.23 -4.46 3.12
N GLN A 116 -0.06 -3.99 3.59
CA GLN A 116 0.40 -2.63 3.34
C GLN A 116 0.54 -2.37 1.84
N ALA A 117 1.21 -3.28 1.14
CA ALA A 117 1.38 -3.26 -0.30
C ALA A 117 0.05 -3.30 -1.05
N GLY A 118 -0.79 -4.29 -0.72
CA GLY A 118 -2.08 -4.50 -1.35
C GLY A 118 -2.96 -3.26 -1.27
N ASN A 119 -2.97 -2.57 -0.12
CA ASN A 119 -3.74 -1.33 0.06
C ASN A 119 -3.18 -0.15 -0.76
N TRP A 120 -1.85 0.01 -0.82
CA TRP A 120 -1.26 1.05 -1.68
C TRP A 120 -1.61 0.83 -3.15
N TYR A 121 -1.49 -0.39 -3.65
CA TYR A 121 -1.89 -0.72 -5.02
C TYR A 121 -3.40 -0.59 -5.23
N THR A 122 -4.23 -0.87 -4.22
CA THR A 122 -5.68 -0.61 -4.29
C THR A 122 -5.96 0.88 -4.50
N LEU A 123 -5.30 1.78 -3.75
CA LEU A 123 -5.43 3.22 -3.96
C LEU A 123 -4.93 3.65 -5.33
N GLY A 124 -3.83 3.07 -5.81
CA GLY A 124 -3.33 3.30 -7.17
C GLY A 124 -4.33 2.89 -8.24
N ILE A 125 -4.95 1.71 -8.10
CA ILE A 125 -5.99 1.21 -9.01
C ILE A 125 -7.23 2.11 -8.97
N LEU A 126 -7.71 2.49 -7.77
CA LEU A 126 -8.84 3.42 -7.65
C LEU A 126 -8.54 4.77 -8.34
N SER A 127 -7.34 5.31 -8.14
CA SER A 127 -6.91 6.54 -8.81
C SER A 127 -6.85 6.37 -10.33
N ALA A 128 -6.41 5.22 -10.83
CA ALA A 128 -6.39 4.92 -12.27
C ALA A 128 -7.78 4.73 -12.86
N LEU A 129 -8.69 4.05 -12.15
CA LEU A 129 -10.09 3.90 -12.56
C LEU A 129 -10.80 5.25 -12.62
N GLN A 130 -10.53 6.14 -11.66
CA GLN A 130 -11.08 7.49 -11.66
C GLN A 130 -10.62 8.31 -12.88
N SER A 131 -9.36 8.17 -13.31
CA SER A 131 -8.83 8.94 -14.44
C SER A 131 -9.42 8.53 -15.80
N ILE A 132 -9.89 7.28 -15.91
CA ILE A 132 -10.58 6.76 -17.10
C ILE A 132 -12.11 6.78 -16.97
N GLY A 133 -12.64 7.36 -15.88
CA GLY A 133 -14.09 7.48 -15.65
C GLY A 133 -14.80 6.19 -15.26
N LEU A 134 -14.09 5.12 -14.89
CA LEU A 134 -14.66 3.84 -14.47
C LEU A 134 -14.93 3.82 -12.96
N THR A 135 -15.80 4.70 -12.49
CA THR A 135 -16.17 4.82 -11.07
C THR A 135 -17.53 4.21 -10.72
N ASP A 136 -18.28 3.75 -11.73
CA ASP A 136 -19.67 3.27 -11.59
C ASP A 136 -19.76 1.80 -11.16
N PHE A 137 -19.03 1.44 -10.11
CA PHE A 137 -19.13 0.13 -9.48
C PHE A 137 -19.95 0.19 -8.19
N THR A 138 -20.55 -0.94 -7.80
CA THR A 138 -21.21 -1.06 -6.49
C THR A 138 -20.16 -1.36 -5.42
N LEU A 139 -20.47 -1.02 -4.17
CA LEU A 139 -19.58 -1.36 -3.04
C LEU A 139 -19.34 -2.88 -2.94
N THR A 140 -20.32 -3.69 -3.30
CA THR A 140 -20.18 -5.16 -3.35
C THR A 140 -19.15 -5.61 -4.38
N HIS A 141 -19.18 -5.06 -5.60
CA HIS A 141 -18.16 -5.36 -6.62
C HIS A 141 -16.76 -4.97 -6.14
N PHE A 142 -16.65 -3.79 -5.51
CA PHE A 142 -15.39 -3.36 -4.90
C PHE A 142 -14.91 -4.33 -3.82
N LEU A 143 -15.76 -4.71 -2.87
CA LEU A 143 -15.38 -5.60 -1.76
C LEU A 143 -14.92 -6.96 -2.25
N MET A 144 -15.59 -7.54 -3.25
CA MET A 144 -15.16 -8.81 -3.85
C MET A 144 -13.78 -8.69 -4.52
N GLY A 145 -13.58 -7.63 -5.31
CA GLY A 145 -12.29 -7.36 -5.94
C GLY A 145 -11.19 -7.10 -4.92
N TYR A 146 -11.49 -6.31 -3.87
CA TYR A 146 -10.57 -5.95 -2.81
C TYR A 146 -10.13 -7.16 -1.97
N VAL A 147 -11.07 -8.01 -1.55
CA VAL A 147 -10.75 -9.24 -0.81
C VAL A 147 -9.93 -10.19 -1.69
N THR A 148 -10.33 -10.38 -2.95
CA THR A 148 -9.57 -11.21 -3.91
C THR A 148 -8.15 -10.68 -4.07
N TRP A 149 -8.00 -9.37 -4.24
CA TRP A 149 -6.70 -8.71 -4.36
C TRP A 149 -5.85 -8.86 -3.10
N LEU A 150 -6.41 -8.72 -1.90
CA LEU A 150 -5.65 -8.92 -0.66
C LEU A 150 -5.17 -10.37 -0.52
N ILE A 151 -6.01 -11.35 -0.84
CA ILE A 151 -5.61 -12.77 -0.84
C ILE A 151 -4.46 -12.99 -1.83
N LEU A 152 -4.57 -12.44 -3.04
CA LEU A 152 -3.51 -12.52 -4.04
C LEU A 152 -2.23 -11.83 -3.58
N ALA A 153 -2.32 -10.62 -3.02
CA ALA A 153 -1.16 -9.88 -2.51
C ALA A 153 -0.44 -10.65 -1.41
N ILE A 154 -1.18 -11.22 -0.45
CA ILE A 154 -0.65 -12.09 0.60
C ILE A 154 0.00 -13.33 -0.01
N GLY A 155 -0.64 -13.98 -0.99
CA GLY A 155 -0.09 -15.14 -1.68
C GLY A 155 1.20 -14.84 -2.44
N ILE A 156 1.23 -13.75 -3.20
CA ILE A 156 2.40 -13.32 -3.98
C ILE A 156 3.56 -12.99 -3.04
N VAL A 157 3.34 -12.17 -2.01
CA VAL A 157 4.40 -11.75 -1.09
C VAL A 157 4.97 -12.94 -0.33
N ASN A 158 4.13 -13.83 0.21
CA ASN A 158 4.60 -15.03 0.89
C ASN A 158 5.28 -16.03 -0.05
N GLY A 159 4.76 -16.21 -1.27
CA GLY A 159 5.38 -17.04 -2.30
C GLY A 159 6.77 -16.53 -2.68
N MET A 160 6.92 -15.23 -2.89
CA MET A 160 8.21 -14.59 -3.16
C MET A 160 9.19 -14.76 -1.99
N MET A 161 8.74 -14.61 -0.74
CA MET A 161 9.60 -14.87 0.43
C MET A 161 10.09 -16.32 0.46
N ALA A 162 9.23 -17.29 0.18
CA ALA A 162 9.63 -18.70 0.14
C ALA A 162 10.64 -18.99 -0.97
N LEU A 163 10.43 -18.42 -2.16
CA LEU A 163 11.36 -18.54 -3.29
C LEU A 163 12.73 -17.94 -2.97
N MET A 164 12.76 -16.73 -2.41
CA MET A 164 14.01 -16.03 -2.06
C MET A 164 14.84 -16.83 -1.05
N LYS A 165 14.20 -17.35 0.01
CA LYS A 165 14.87 -18.22 0.99
C LYS A 165 15.43 -19.49 0.35
N GLY A 166 14.69 -20.11 -0.56
CA GLY A 166 15.14 -21.31 -1.28
C GLY A 166 16.35 -21.05 -2.18
N ILE A 167 16.33 -19.93 -2.92
CA ILE A 167 17.46 -19.51 -3.78
C ILE A 167 18.71 -19.27 -2.93
N TRP A 168 18.57 -18.61 -1.78
CA TRP A 168 19.70 -18.28 -0.92
C TRP A 168 20.30 -19.51 -0.25
N ALA A 169 19.46 -20.42 0.25
CA ALA A 169 19.89 -21.71 0.81
C ALA A 169 20.72 -22.52 -0.21
N LYS A 170 20.28 -22.56 -1.48
CA LYS A 170 21.02 -23.23 -2.56
C LYS A 170 22.39 -22.59 -2.79
N ARG A 171 22.47 -21.26 -2.89
CA ARG A 171 23.74 -20.54 -3.08
C ARG A 171 24.73 -20.78 -1.95
N LYS A 172 24.25 -20.80 -0.70
CA LYS A 172 25.09 -21.10 0.46
C LYS A 172 25.68 -22.51 0.37
N SER A 173 24.87 -23.51 0.00
CA SER A 173 25.35 -24.88 -0.16
C SER A 173 26.37 -25.05 -1.28
N GLU A 174 26.27 -24.28 -2.36
CA GLU A 174 27.23 -24.28 -3.46
C GLU A 174 28.56 -23.60 -3.06
N ALA A 175 28.51 -22.56 -2.23
CA ALA A 175 29.69 -21.85 -1.74
C ALA A 175 30.49 -22.64 -0.69
N GLU A 176 29.83 -23.52 0.07
CA GLU A 176 30.44 -24.35 1.11
C GLU A 176 30.92 -25.73 0.61
N ALA A 177 30.68 -26.06 -0.67
CA ALA A 177 31.10 -27.33 -1.25
C ALA A 177 32.64 -27.38 -1.38
N PRO A 178 33.32 -28.40 -0.84
CA PRO A 178 34.76 -28.54 -0.99
C PRO A 178 35.12 -28.76 -2.47
N HIS A 179 36.02 -27.91 -2.98
CA HIS A 179 36.65 -28.05 -4.30
C HIS A 179 37.50 -29.32 -4.39
#